data_AF-B0NIJ7-F1
#
_entry.id   AF-B0NIJ7-F1
#
_cell.length_a   1.000
_cell.length_b   1.000
_cell.length_c   1.000
_cell.angle_alpha   90.00
_cell.angle_beta   90.00
_cell.angle_gamma   90.00
#
_symmetry.space_group_name_H-M   'P 1'
#
loop_
_entity.id
_entity.type
_entity.pdbx_description
1 polymer ?
#
loop_
_entity_poly.entity_id
_entity_poly.type
_entity_poly.pdbx_seq_one_letter_code
_entity_poly.pdbx_strand_id
1 'polypeptide(L)'
;MRIQSEITLTPEEQALISRLKSFRVPEMARILEEQLRDPNADLNTFKERMSAMINSEWQSRADKRFNRLMKEAHLRYPAADLDETIYRPERQLDTQIIERLSTCHWIEEGKNLIVTGSSASGKTYLINAFCVTAMKQSKSVRYIKANTLMSEMEQARIKATNLDYLNKLTKLDLLVIDDFGLMCLL
;
A
#
# COMPACT_ATOMS: atom_id res chain seq x y z
N MET A 1 1.82 -30.62 -32.47
CA MET A 1 3.29 -30.54 -32.54
C MET A 1 3.67 -29.05 -32.52
N ARG A 2 3.87 -28.46 -31.32
CA ARG A 2 4.25 -27.05 -31.17
C ARG A 2 5.76 -26.95 -31.36
N ILE A 3 6.19 -26.44 -32.49
CA ILE A 3 7.57 -26.00 -32.67
C ILE A 3 7.67 -24.68 -31.91
N GLN A 4 8.07 -24.73 -30.64
CA GLN A 4 8.66 -23.56 -29.99
C GLN A 4 10.04 -23.39 -30.64
N SER A 5 10.10 -22.69 -31.77
CA SER A 5 11.35 -22.07 -32.18
C SER A 5 11.71 -21.10 -31.06
N GLU A 6 12.81 -21.33 -30.35
CA GLU A 6 13.42 -20.29 -29.51
C GLU A 6 13.75 -19.11 -30.42
N ILE A 7 12.87 -18.11 -30.41
CA ILE A 7 13.09 -16.85 -31.13
C ILE A 7 14.21 -16.13 -30.40
N THR A 8 15.41 -16.26 -30.93
CA THR A 8 16.60 -15.58 -30.43
C THR A 8 16.53 -14.11 -30.80
N LEU A 9 16.50 -13.26 -29.78
CA LEU A 9 16.51 -11.81 -29.94
C LEU A 9 17.82 -11.34 -30.58
N THR A 10 17.71 -10.41 -31.53
CA THR A 10 18.85 -9.76 -32.16
C THR A 10 19.69 -8.97 -31.15
N PRO A 11 20.98 -8.70 -31.42
CA PRO A 11 21.81 -7.88 -30.55
C PRO A 11 21.23 -6.46 -30.30
N GLU A 12 20.56 -5.89 -31.29
CA GLU A 12 19.91 -4.57 -31.19
C GLU A 12 18.73 -4.59 -30.22
N GLU A 13 17.87 -5.61 -30.30
CA GLU A 13 16.75 -5.81 -29.37
C GLU A 13 17.23 -6.04 -27.93
N GLN A 14 18.28 -6.84 -27.76
CA GLN A 14 18.89 -7.05 -26.44
C GLN A 14 19.48 -5.75 -25.86
N ALA A 15 20.11 -4.93 -26.70
CA ALA A 15 20.61 -3.61 -26.30
C ALA A 15 19.48 -2.68 -25.90
N LEU A 16 18.34 -2.70 -26.62
CA LEU A 16 17.16 -1.92 -26.27
C LEU A 16 16.56 -2.32 -24.92
N ILE A 17 16.40 -3.63 -24.67
CA ILE A 17 15.94 -4.17 -23.37
C ILE A 17 16.89 -3.76 -22.24
N SER A 18 18.20 -3.84 -22.48
CA SER A 18 19.21 -3.43 -21.49
C SER A 18 19.13 -1.93 -21.16
N ARG A 19 18.90 -1.07 -22.16
CA ARG A 19 18.67 0.38 -21.95
C ARG A 19 17.40 0.65 -21.15
N LEU A 20 16.30 -0.07 -21.40
CA LEU A 20 15.08 0.07 -20.58
C LEU A 20 15.34 -0.29 -19.11
N LYS A 21 16.13 -1.34 -18.86
CA LYS A 21 16.55 -1.70 -17.50
C LYS A 21 17.41 -0.60 -16.85
N SER A 22 18.32 0.04 -17.60
CA SER A 22 19.16 1.13 -17.08
C SER A 22 18.36 2.42 -16.78
N PHE A 23 17.27 2.66 -17.51
CA PHE A 23 16.29 3.73 -17.20
C PHE A 23 15.38 3.42 -16.00
N ARG A 24 15.62 2.31 -15.30
CA ARG A 24 14.84 1.86 -14.14
C ARG A 24 13.38 1.55 -14.50
N VAL A 25 13.10 1.10 -15.73
CA VAL A 25 11.77 0.62 -16.17
C VAL A 25 11.80 -0.88 -16.51
N PRO A 26 12.09 -1.75 -15.54
CA PRO A 26 12.34 -3.17 -15.78
C PRO A 26 11.11 -3.94 -16.27
N GLU A 27 9.88 -3.55 -15.90
CA GLU A 27 8.68 -4.25 -16.39
C GLU A 27 8.37 -3.89 -17.84
N MET A 28 8.62 -2.64 -18.25
CA MET A 28 8.56 -2.30 -19.68
C MET A 28 9.53 -3.16 -20.48
N ALA A 29 10.75 -3.35 -19.96
CA ALA A 29 11.75 -4.19 -20.61
C ALA A 29 11.28 -5.66 -20.72
N ARG A 30 10.65 -6.19 -19.67
CA ARG A 30 10.09 -7.56 -19.65
C ARG A 30 8.96 -7.72 -20.66
N ILE A 31 7.99 -6.80 -20.70
CA ILE A 31 6.87 -6.84 -21.64
C ILE A 31 7.36 -6.69 -23.08
N LEU A 32 8.35 -5.84 -23.33
CA LEU A 32 8.97 -5.73 -24.66
C LEU A 32 9.63 -7.04 -25.07
N GLU A 33 10.39 -7.68 -24.17
CA GLU A 33 11.01 -8.98 -24.41
C GLU A 33 9.97 -10.07 -24.77
N GLU A 34 8.82 -10.06 -24.09
CA GLU A 34 7.70 -10.97 -24.39
C GLU A 34 7.07 -10.69 -25.75
N GLN A 35 6.86 -9.41 -26.10
CA GLN A 35 6.30 -9.02 -27.39
C GLN A 35 7.25 -9.37 -28.55
N LEU A 36 8.55 -9.16 -28.40
CA LEU A 36 9.55 -9.50 -29.44
C LEU A 36 9.67 -11.02 -29.66
N ARG A 37 9.36 -11.82 -28.65
CA ARG A 37 9.31 -13.29 -28.75
C ARG A 37 7.96 -13.83 -29.22
N ASP A 38 6.93 -13.00 -29.32
CA ASP A 38 5.60 -13.42 -29.76
C ASP A 38 5.44 -13.16 -31.27
N PRO A 39 5.34 -14.22 -32.11
CA PRO A 39 5.11 -14.08 -33.55
C PRO A 39 3.82 -13.34 -33.90
N ASN A 40 2.86 -13.28 -32.97
CA ASN A 40 1.56 -12.66 -33.15
C ASN A 40 1.47 -11.28 -32.51
N ALA A 41 2.58 -10.70 -32.04
CA ALA A 41 2.58 -9.37 -31.43
C ALA A 41 2.02 -8.29 -32.37
N ASP A 42 2.18 -8.47 -33.69
CA ASP A 42 1.65 -7.58 -34.73
C ASP A 42 0.14 -7.65 -34.94
N LEU A 43 -0.55 -8.62 -34.33
CA LEU A 43 -2.02 -8.59 -34.25
C LEU A 43 -2.53 -7.45 -33.36
N ASN A 44 -1.72 -7.02 -32.38
CA ASN A 44 -2.01 -5.86 -31.56
C ASN A 44 -1.42 -4.61 -32.23
N THR A 45 -2.17 -3.52 -32.21
CA THR A 45 -1.68 -2.23 -32.70
C THR A 45 -0.47 -1.77 -31.88
N PHE A 46 0.37 -0.93 -32.49
CA PHE A 46 1.50 -0.29 -31.79
C PHE A 46 1.05 0.39 -30.49
N LYS A 47 -0.11 1.06 -30.51
CA LYS A 47 -0.66 1.74 -29.33
C LYS A 47 -0.98 0.75 -28.21
N GLU A 48 -1.61 -0.38 -28.50
CA GLU A 48 -1.94 -1.41 -27.50
C GLU A 48 -0.69 -2.01 -26.88
N ARG A 49 0.31 -2.32 -27.71
CA ARG A 49 1.61 -2.84 -27.26
C ARG A 49 2.33 -1.87 -26.32
N MET A 50 2.38 -0.59 -26.71
CA MET A 50 2.97 0.47 -25.89
C MET A 50 2.19 0.69 -24.59
N SER A 51 0.85 0.67 -24.65
CA SER A 51 0.01 0.78 -23.47
C SER A 51 0.25 -0.38 -22.51
N ALA A 52 0.39 -1.63 -22.99
CA ALA A 52 0.69 -2.78 -22.14
C ALA A 52 2.02 -2.61 -21.39
N MET A 53 3.07 -2.14 -22.09
CA MET A 53 4.38 -1.86 -21.46
C MET A 53 4.25 -0.79 -20.36
N ILE A 54 3.65 0.36 -20.69
CA ILE A 54 3.52 1.49 -19.76
C ILE A 54 2.67 1.09 -18.55
N ASN A 55 1.52 0.44 -18.77
CA ASN A 55 0.61 0.04 -17.70
C ASN A 55 1.25 -0.99 -16.76
N SER A 56 2.01 -1.95 -17.30
CA SER A 56 2.71 -2.95 -16.48
C SER A 56 3.73 -2.30 -15.55
N GLU A 57 4.51 -1.34 -16.05
CA GLU A 57 5.48 -0.61 -15.22
C GLU A 57 4.82 0.33 -14.22
N TRP A 58 3.74 1.02 -14.63
CA TRP A 58 2.94 1.85 -13.73
C TRP A 58 2.39 1.02 -12.55
N GLN A 59 1.79 -0.13 -12.86
CA GLN A 59 1.24 -1.04 -11.85
C GLN A 59 2.34 -1.57 -10.91
N SER A 60 3.46 -2.03 -11.45
CA SER A 60 4.59 -2.53 -10.65
C SER A 60 5.15 -1.48 -9.68
N ARG A 61 5.16 -0.20 -10.09
CA ARG A 61 5.55 0.91 -9.19
C ARG A 61 4.52 1.14 -8.09
N ALA A 62 3.23 1.12 -8.42
CA ALA A 62 2.16 1.25 -7.45
C ALA A 62 2.23 0.10 -6.42
N ASP A 63 2.41 -1.14 -6.88
CA ASP A 63 2.51 -2.33 -6.03
C ASP A 63 3.75 -2.27 -5.13
N LYS A 64 4.92 -1.90 -5.67
CA LYS A 64 6.15 -1.74 -4.87
C LYS A 64 5.97 -0.68 -3.78
N ARG A 65 5.33 0.45 -4.11
CA ARG A 65 5.02 1.50 -3.14
C ARG A 65 4.07 0.99 -2.06
N PHE A 66 2.96 0.35 -2.45
CA PHE A 66 1.99 -0.21 -1.52
C PHE A 66 2.64 -1.25 -0.59
N ASN A 67 3.42 -2.18 -1.13
CA ASN A 67 4.11 -3.20 -0.35
C ASN A 67 5.12 -2.60 0.64
N ARG A 68 5.80 -1.52 0.26
CA ARG A 68 6.68 -0.78 1.17
C ARG A 68 5.89 -0.15 2.31
N LEU A 69 4.81 0.55 2.00
CA LEU A 69 3.92 1.17 3.01
C LEU A 69 3.32 0.13 3.95
N MET A 70 2.85 -1.01 3.42
CA MET A 70 2.31 -2.11 4.21
C MET A 70 3.31 -2.65 5.23
N LYS A 71 4.59 -2.78 4.83
CA LYS A 71 5.67 -3.21 5.74
C LYS A 71 5.96 -2.17 6.83
N GLU A 72 5.96 -0.89 6.47
CA GLU A 72 6.21 0.23 7.39
C GLU A 72 5.03 0.50 8.35
N ALA A 73 3.82 0.10 7.97
CA ALA A 73 2.61 0.39 8.73
C ALA A 73 2.44 -0.44 10.01
N HIS A 74 3.11 -1.59 10.13
CA HIS A 74 3.02 -2.48 11.30
C HIS A 74 1.58 -2.82 11.73
N LEU A 75 0.70 -3.03 10.74
CA LEU A 75 -0.71 -3.37 10.98
C LEU A 75 -0.86 -4.65 11.80
N ARG A 76 -1.81 -4.65 12.74
CA ARG A 76 -2.17 -5.85 13.51
C ARG A 76 -2.85 -6.89 12.64
N TYR A 77 -3.66 -6.43 11.67
CA TYR A 77 -4.36 -7.29 10.70
C TYR A 77 -4.08 -6.78 9.28
N PRO A 78 -2.95 -7.16 8.66
CA PRO A 78 -2.58 -6.70 7.31
C PRO A 78 -3.55 -7.15 6.21
N ALA A 79 -4.28 -8.25 6.44
CA ALA A 79 -5.30 -8.79 5.54
C ALA A 79 -6.70 -8.18 5.77
N ALA A 80 -6.83 -7.16 6.63
CA ALA A 80 -8.10 -6.47 6.81
C ALA A 80 -8.44 -5.68 5.54
N ASP A 81 -9.68 -5.81 5.09
CA ASP A 81 -10.19 -5.04 3.95
C ASP A 81 -11.63 -4.59 4.25
N LEU A 82 -12.07 -3.55 3.54
CA LEU A 82 -13.46 -3.10 3.59
C LEU A 82 -14.33 -4.03 2.74
N ASP A 83 -14.52 -5.26 3.22
CA ASP A 83 -15.28 -6.30 2.52
C ASP A 83 -16.76 -6.34 2.96
N GLU A 84 -17.55 -7.20 2.30
CA GLU A 84 -18.98 -7.40 2.60
C GLU A 84 -19.23 -7.78 4.07
N THR A 85 -18.25 -8.33 4.79
CA THR A 85 -18.41 -8.68 6.20
C THR A 85 -18.56 -7.44 7.07
N ILE A 86 -18.01 -6.29 6.67
CA ILE A 86 -18.15 -5.02 7.39
C ILE A 86 -19.57 -4.46 7.25
N TYR A 87 -20.20 -4.65 6.10
CA TYR A 87 -21.56 -4.17 5.80
C TYR A 87 -22.67 -5.09 6.31
N ARG A 88 -22.30 -6.16 7.04
CA ARG A 88 -23.25 -7.09 7.65
C ARG A 88 -24.22 -6.34 8.59
N PRO A 89 -25.55 -6.49 8.42
CA PRO A 89 -26.55 -5.79 9.23
C PRO A 89 -26.37 -5.98 10.74
N GLU A 90 -25.82 -7.13 11.15
CA GLU A 90 -25.58 -7.46 12.56
C GLU A 90 -24.56 -6.54 13.24
N ARG A 91 -23.70 -5.87 12.46
CA ARG A 91 -22.71 -4.91 12.99
C ARG A 91 -23.30 -3.52 13.26
N GLN A 92 -24.50 -3.23 12.75
CA GLN A 92 -25.20 -1.94 12.92
C GLN A 92 -24.31 -0.72 12.59
N LEU A 93 -23.42 -0.87 11.61
CA LEU A 93 -22.55 0.21 11.17
C LEU A 93 -23.28 1.04 10.12
N ASP A 94 -23.16 2.36 10.24
CA ASP A 94 -23.65 3.29 9.22
C ASP A 94 -22.76 3.18 7.97
N THR A 95 -23.32 2.59 6.91
CA THR A 95 -22.63 2.35 5.64
C THR A 95 -22.20 3.65 4.99
N GLN A 96 -22.98 4.73 5.13
CA GLN A 96 -22.64 6.04 4.56
C GLN A 96 -21.39 6.62 5.23
N ILE A 97 -21.24 6.41 6.54
CA ILE A 97 -20.04 6.83 7.27
C ILE A 97 -18.83 6.04 6.81
N ILE A 98 -18.96 4.71 6.63
CA ILE A 98 -17.85 3.88 6.15
C ILE A 98 -17.40 4.31 4.75
N GLU A 99 -18.34 4.49 3.82
CA GLU A 99 -18.05 4.95 2.47
C GLU A 99 -17.42 6.35 2.46
N ARG A 100 -17.91 7.27 3.30
CA ARG A 100 -17.28 8.59 3.42
C ARG A 100 -15.86 8.49 3.95
N LEU A 101 -15.61 7.67 4.97
CA LEU A 101 -14.28 7.48 5.55
C LEU A 101 -13.32 6.74 4.60
N SER A 102 -13.83 5.86 3.73
CA SER A 102 -13.03 5.12 2.75
C SER A 102 -12.49 6.00 1.64
N THR A 103 -13.09 7.18 1.40
CA THR A 103 -12.51 8.21 0.51
C THR A 103 -11.19 8.79 1.04
N CYS A 104 -10.88 8.61 2.33
CA CYS A 104 -9.70 9.17 3.00
C CYS A 104 -9.55 10.69 2.93
N HIS A 105 -10.57 11.44 2.49
CA HIS A 105 -10.51 12.90 2.40
C HIS A 105 -10.32 13.57 3.77
N TRP A 106 -10.90 12.97 4.82
CA TRP A 106 -10.71 13.43 6.20
C TRP A 106 -9.24 13.43 6.66
N ILE A 107 -8.39 12.56 6.08
CA ILE A 107 -6.95 12.53 6.35
C ILE A 107 -6.29 13.78 5.74
N GLU A 108 -6.69 14.15 4.52
CA GLU A 108 -6.17 15.32 3.81
C GLU A 108 -6.60 16.64 4.49
N GLU A 109 -7.81 16.66 5.04
CA GLU A 109 -8.31 17.78 5.86
C GLU A 109 -7.66 17.83 7.26
N GLY A 110 -6.82 16.86 7.63
CA GLY A 110 -6.21 16.79 8.96
C GLY A 110 -7.20 16.53 10.10
N LYS A 111 -8.35 15.90 9.81
CA LYS A 111 -9.36 15.56 10.82
C LYS A 111 -8.96 14.30 11.59
N ASN A 112 -9.29 14.26 12.87
CA ASN A 112 -9.06 13.10 13.72
C ASN A 112 -10.26 12.15 13.68
N LEU A 113 -9.99 10.85 13.55
CA LEU A 113 -11.00 9.81 13.67
C LEU A 113 -10.86 9.10 15.02
N ILE A 114 -11.89 9.18 15.85
CA ILE A 114 -11.96 8.49 17.14
C ILE A 114 -12.98 7.37 17.04
N VAL A 115 -12.54 6.13 17.30
CA VAL A 115 -13.39 4.94 17.23
C VAL A 115 -13.57 4.38 18.65
N THR A 116 -14.81 4.36 19.14
CA THR A 116 -15.14 3.94 20.52
C THR A 116 -16.15 2.80 20.56
N GLY A 117 -16.27 2.13 21.71
CA GLY A 117 -17.29 1.13 22.04
C GLY A 117 -16.73 -0.14 22.71
N SER A 118 -17.53 -1.18 22.84
CA SER A 118 -17.18 -2.39 23.59
C SER A 118 -15.96 -3.14 23.05
N SER A 119 -15.22 -3.79 23.94
CA SER A 119 -14.14 -4.72 23.56
C SER A 119 -14.69 -5.83 22.66
N ALA A 120 -13.84 -6.37 21.78
CA ALA A 120 -14.17 -7.42 20.80
C ALA A 120 -15.25 -7.09 19.75
N SER A 121 -15.69 -5.83 19.62
CA SER A 121 -16.64 -5.40 18.57
C SER A 121 -16.02 -5.23 17.17
N GLY A 122 -14.76 -5.64 16.97
CA GLY A 122 -14.09 -5.58 15.66
C GLY A 122 -13.50 -4.21 15.28
N LYS A 123 -13.41 -3.25 16.21
CA LYS A 123 -12.85 -1.91 15.94
C LYS A 123 -11.44 -1.96 15.37
N THR A 124 -10.57 -2.77 15.98
CA THR A 124 -9.21 -2.92 15.50
C THR A 124 -9.19 -3.45 14.06
N TYR A 125 -10.08 -4.38 13.70
CA TYR A 125 -10.18 -4.86 12.32
C TYR A 125 -10.61 -3.74 11.37
N LEU A 126 -11.67 -3.00 11.72
CA LEU A 126 -12.18 -1.89 10.91
C LEU A 126 -11.12 -0.79 10.71
N ILE A 127 -10.39 -0.43 11.77
CA ILE A 127 -9.30 0.55 11.71
C ILE A 127 -8.18 0.05 10.78
N ASN A 128 -7.79 -1.23 10.90
CA ASN A 128 -6.78 -1.81 10.02
C ASN A 128 -7.26 -1.82 8.56
N ALA A 129 -8.55 -2.11 8.29
CA ALA A 129 -9.12 -2.03 6.95
C ALA A 129 -9.04 -0.60 6.38
N PHE A 130 -9.39 0.42 7.16
CA PHE A 130 -9.21 1.82 6.75
C PHE A 130 -7.74 2.18 6.49
N CYS A 131 -6.80 1.68 7.29
CA CYS A 131 -5.38 1.85 7.03
C CYS A 131 -4.96 1.24 5.68
N VAL A 132 -5.44 0.04 5.38
CA VAL A 132 -5.19 -0.62 4.09
C VAL A 132 -5.76 0.21 2.94
N THR A 133 -6.98 0.72 3.07
CA THR A 133 -7.59 1.63 2.08
C THR A 133 -6.77 2.90 1.88
N ALA A 134 -6.30 3.54 2.94
CA ALA A 134 -5.45 4.72 2.86
C ALA A 134 -4.11 4.42 2.14
N MET A 135 -3.50 3.27 2.41
CA MET A 135 -2.28 2.83 1.74
C MET A 135 -2.49 2.49 0.26
N LYS A 136 -3.65 1.92 -0.11
CA LYS A 136 -4.06 1.72 -1.53
C LYS A 136 -4.11 3.08 -2.25
N GLN A 137 -4.54 4.13 -1.55
CA GLN A 137 -4.48 5.53 -2.02
C GLN A 137 -3.11 6.19 -1.77
N SER A 138 -2.06 5.39 -1.61
CA SER A 138 -0.67 5.87 -1.54
C SER A 138 -0.33 6.72 -0.31
N LYS A 139 -1.18 6.73 0.73
CA LYS A 139 -0.94 7.45 1.99
C LYS A 139 -0.06 6.62 2.93
N SER A 140 0.87 7.28 3.61
CA SER A 140 1.75 6.70 4.61
C SER A 140 1.03 6.54 5.94
N VAL A 141 1.04 5.32 6.46
CA VAL A 141 0.30 4.96 7.67
C VAL A 141 1.25 4.30 8.65
N ARG A 142 1.07 4.54 9.95
CA ARG A 142 1.70 3.75 11.01
C ARG A 142 0.68 3.38 12.07
N TYR A 143 0.57 2.09 12.37
CA TYR A 143 -0.19 1.57 13.50
C TYR A 143 0.75 1.29 14.66
N ILE A 144 0.42 1.83 15.83
CA ILE A 144 1.21 1.65 17.06
C ILE A 144 0.28 1.56 18.26
N LYS A 145 0.67 0.80 19.27
CA LYS A 145 -0.03 0.80 20.56
C LYS A 145 0.42 1.99 21.40
N ALA A 146 -0.49 2.56 22.19
CA ALA A 146 -0.19 3.68 23.08
C ALA A 146 1.04 3.41 23.99
N ASN A 147 1.08 2.24 24.63
CA ASN A 147 2.21 1.84 25.50
C ASN A 147 3.55 1.76 24.76
N THR A 148 3.53 1.22 23.53
CA THR A 148 4.73 1.12 22.69
C THR A 148 5.20 2.50 22.24
N LEU A 149 4.26 3.38 21.85
CA LEU A 149 4.56 4.76 21.49
C LEU A 149 5.23 5.49 22.65
N MET A 150 4.68 5.39 23.86
CA MET A 150 5.27 6.00 25.06
C MET A 150 6.69 5.48 25.34
N SER A 151 6.90 4.17 25.22
CA SER A 151 8.22 3.56 25.40
C SER A 151 9.23 4.03 24.35
N GLU A 152 8.84 4.09 23.06
CA GLU A 152 9.69 4.60 21.97
C GLU A 152 10.06 6.07 22.19
N MET A 153 9.10 6.90 22.62
CA MET A 153 9.34 8.31 22.92
C MET A 153 10.31 8.51 24.08
N GLU A 154 10.18 7.72 25.15
CA GLU A 154 11.08 7.78 26.30
C GLU A 154 12.50 7.34 25.95
N GLN A 155 12.65 6.27 25.16
CA GLN A 155 13.96 5.85 24.66
C GLN A 155 14.60 6.91 23.76
N ALA A 156 13.83 7.57 22.90
CA ALA A 156 14.32 8.65 22.05
C ALA A 156 14.75 9.87 22.89
N ARG A 157 14.05 10.15 24.00
CA ARG A 157 14.43 11.18 24.97
C ARG A 157 15.77 10.87 25.64
N ILE A 158 15.96 9.64 26.14
CA ILE A 158 17.22 9.19 26.76
C ILE A 158 18.40 9.27 25.78
N LYS A 159 18.17 8.94 24.51
CA LYS A 159 19.19 8.99 23.45
C LYS A 159 19.41 10.38 22.85
N ALA A 160 18.70 11.41 23.34
CA ALA A 160 18.69 12.77 22.77
C ALA A 160 18.30 12.84 21.28
N THR A 161 17.55 11.86 20.77
CA THR A 161 17.06 11.78 19.37
C THR A 161 15.55 12.04 19.26
N ASN A 162 14.95 12.67 20.27
CA ASN A 162 13.51 12.91 20.35
C ASN A 162 12.97 13.73 19.15
N LEU A 163 13.70 14.77 18.73
CA LEU A 163 13.30 15.59 17.57
C LEU A 163 13.25 14.77 16.28
N ASP A 164 14.22 13.89 16.04
CA ASP A 164 14.25 13.03 14.86
C ASP A 164 13.09 12.03 14.88
N TYR A 165 12.74 11.52 16.06
CA TYR A 165 11.60 10.62 16.21
C TYR A 165 10.27 11.34 15.92
N LEU A 166 10.07 12.54 16.49
CA LEU A 166 8.88 13.35 16.20
C LEU A 166 8.80 13.72 14.72
N ASN A 167 9.92 14.12 14.10
CA ASN A 167 10.00 14.42 12.67
C ASN A 167 9.67 13.21 11.77
N LYS A 168 9.86 11.98 12.26
CA LYS A 168 9.40 10.78 11.53
C LYS A 168 7.89 10.62 11.62
N LEU A 169 7.30 10.88 12.79
CA LEU A 169 5.86 10.78 12.99
C LEU A 169 5.10 11.86 12.21
N THR A 170 5.63 13.08 12.10
CA THR A 170 4.98 14.19 11.36
C THR A 170 5.00 14.01 9.85
N LYS A 171 5.87 13.14 9.32
CA LYS A 171 5.91 12.79 7.89
C LYS A 171 4.86 11.76 7.49
N LEU A 172 4.19 11.14 8.46
CA LEU A 172 3.13 10.18 8.20
C LEU A 172 1.85 10.94 7.86
N ASP A 173 1.09 10.44 6.89
CA ASP A 173 -0.24 10.95 6.58
C ASP A 173 -1.26 10.51 7.65
N LEU A 174 -1.08 9.31 8.21
CA LEU A 174 -1.95 8.77 9.25
C LEU A 174 -1.16 8.03 10.33
N LEU A 175 -1.29 8.49 11.58
CA LEU A 175 -0.82 7.79 12.77
C LEU A 175 -2.02 7.19 13.51
N VAL A 176 -2.07 5.86 13.60
CA VAL A 176 -3.08 5.14 14.36
C VAL A 176 -2.51 4.72 15.69
N ILE A 177 -3.16 5.15 16.76
CA ILE A 177 -2.81 4.80 18.13
C ILE A 177 -3.92 3.93 18.70
N ASP A 178 -3.63 2.65 18.92
CA ASP A 178 -4.57 1.71 19.54
C ASP A 178 -4.25 1.52 21.03
N ASP A 179 -5.22 0.98 21.79
CA ASP A 179 -5.10 0.63 23.20
C ASP A 179 -4.94 1.82 24.18
N PHE A 180 -5.64 2.94 23.99
CA PHE A 180 -5.72 4.03 25.00
C PHE A 180 -6.46 3.64 26.31
N GLY A 181 -7.00 2.42 26.41
CA GLY A 181 -7.94 2.02 27.48
C GLY A 181 -7.53 0.79 28.30
N LEU A 182 -6.29 0.30 28.19
CA LEU A 182 -5.77 -0.80 29.04
C LEU A 182 -4.72 -0.34 30.05
N MET A 183 -4.64 0.97 30.32
CA MET A 183 -4.12 1.38 31.63
C MET A 183 -5.14 0.93 32.66
N CYS A 184 -4.90 -0.24 33.27
CA CYS A 184 -5.40 -0.48 34.61
C CYS A 184 -5.02 0.76 35.42
N LEU A 185 -6.03 1.43 35.94
CA LEU A 185 -5.89 2.47 36.94
C LEU A 185 -5.57 1.74 38.25
N LEU A 186 -4.35 1.20 38.36
CA LEU A 186 -3.80 0.58 39.58
C LEU A 186 -2.31 0.91 39.67
#